data_AF-A0A4Q6B223-F1
#
_entry.id   AF-A0A4Q6B223-F1
#
_cell.length_a   1.000
_cell.length_b   1.000
_cell.length_c   1.000
_cell.angle_alpha   90.00
_cell.angle_beta   90.00
_cell.angle_gamma   90.00
#
_symmetry.space_group_name_H-M   'P 1'
#
loop_
_entity.id
_entity.type
_entity.pdbx_description
1 polymer ?
#
loop_
_entity_poly.entity_id
_entity_poly.type
_entity_poly.pdbx_seq_one_letter_code
_entity_poly.pdbx_strand_id
1 'polypeptide(L)'
;MSNDKKDNDEKNAREYFRISYRPAEAPHFECNKVKFIVLDLSEAGIKFSPKKGMTFLENDNISGKLVFPDKRGSMEVKGIIIRVTPSDVA
;
A
#
# COMPACT_ATOMS: atom_id res chain seq x y z
N MET A 1 -25.42 -31.43 25.47
CA MET A 1 -24.19 -31.96 24.83
C MET A 1 -24.61 -32.30 23.41
N SER A 2 -24.18 -31.62 22.36
CA SER A 2 -22.79 -31.28 22.01
C SER A 2 -22.75 -29.97 21.21
N ASN A 3 -21.75 -29.12 21.51
CA ASN A 3 -21.38 -27.96 20.72
C ASN A 3 -20.54 -28.44 19.53
N ASP A 4 -21.10 -28.42 18.32
CA ASP A 4 -20.29 -28.54 17.12
C ASP A 4 -19.57 -27.21 16.86
N LYS A 5 -18.24 -27.28 16.96
CA LYS A 5 -17.31 -26.20 16.66
C LYS A 5 -17.51 -25.75 15.20
N LYS A 6 -17.91 -24.49 15.01
CA LYS A 6 -17.69 -23.79 13.74
C LYS A 6 -16.23 -23.36 13.71
N ASP A 7 -15.38 -24.19 13.10
CA ASP A 7 -14.06 -23.76 12.65
C ASP A 7 -14.26 -22.78 11.48
N ASN A 8 -14.41 -21.49 11.82
CA ASN A 8 -14.36 -20.38 10.88
C ASN A 8 -12.88 -20.21 10.50
N ASP A 9 -12.40 -21.04 9.58
CA ASP A 9 -11.17 -20.76 8.84
C ASP A 9 -11.42 -19.52 7.97
N GLU A 10 -11.23 -18.34 8.56
CA GLU A 10 -11.11 -17.08 7.81
C GLU A 10 -9.88 -17.19 6.91
N LYS A 11 -10.08 -17.77 5.72
CA LYS A 11 -9.09 -17.75 4.65
C LYS A 11 -8.66 -16.31 4.47
N ASN A 12 -7.37 -16.06 4.70
CA ASN A 12 -6.74 -14.77 4.52
C ASN A 12 -7.15 -14.23 3.14
N ALA A 13 -7.95 -13.17 3.10
CA ALA A 13 -8.62 -12.68 1.88
C ALA A 13 -7.64 -12.10 0.83
N ARG A 14 -6.34 -12.15 1.10
CA ARG A 14 -5.29 -11.63 0.23
C ARG A 14 -4.55 -12.78 -0.44
N GLU A 15 -4.46 -12.69 -1.76
CA GLU A 15 -3.69 -13.60 -2.59
C GLU A 15 -2.17 -13.44 -2.38
N TYR A 16 -1.72 -12.22 -2.04
CA TYR A 16 -0.29 -11.90 -1.90
C TYR A 16 0.07 -11.45 -0.48
N PHE A 17 1.21 -11.93 0.01
CA PHE A 17 1.83 -11.42 1.23
C PHE A 17 2.28 -9.96 1.03
N ARG A 18 2.26 -9.20 2.13
CA ARG A 18 2.73 -7.83 2.16
C ARG A 18 4.01 -7.72 2.97
N ILE A 19 5.01 -7.06 2.40
CA ILE A 19 6.25 -6.70 3.08
C ILE A 19 5.99 -5.37 3.79
N SER A 20 6.09 -5.38 5.11
CA SER A 20 6.13 -4.17 5.93
C SER A 20 7.57 -3.70 6.08
N TYR A 21 7.81 -2.41 5.85
CA TYR A 21 9.15 -1.84 5.95
C TYR A 21 9.34 -1.12 7.29
N ARG A 22 10.57 -1.17 7.82
CA ARG A 22 10.99 -0.22 8.85
C ARG A 22 11.09 1.17 8.22
N PRO A 23 10.83 2.27 8.96
CA PRO A 23 10.84 3.62 8.39
C PRO A 23 12.12 3.99 7.63
N ALA A 24 13.29 3.54 8.08
CA ALA A 24 14.58 3.81 7.42
C ALA A 24 14.79 3.03 6.11
N GLU A 25 14.07 1.92 5.93
CA GLU A 25 14.20 1.01 4.78
C GLU A 25 13.01 1.13 3.81
N ALA A 26 12.03 1.96 4.16
CA ALA A 26 10.79 2.15 3.43
C ALA A 26 11.08 2.77 2.05
N PRO A 27 10.60 2.14 0.96
CA PRO A 27 10.56 2.78 -0.34
C PRO A 27 9.72 4.07 -0.31
N HIS A 28 9.91 4.90 -1.32
CA HIS A 28 8.99 6.00 -1.58
C HIS A 28 8.35 5.85 -2.96
N PHE A 29 7.08 6.21 -3.02
CA PHE A 29 6.35 6.34 -4.27
C PHE A 29 6.40 7.79 -4.73
N GLU A 30 6.84 8.03 -5.95
CA GLU A 30 6.91 9.36 -6.57
C GLU A 30 5.79 9.50 -7.61
N CYS A 31 4.88 10.43 -7.38
CA CYS A 31 3.80 10.75 -8.32
C CYS A 31 3.58 12.28 -8.33
N ASN A 32 3.40 12.87 -9.52
CA ASN A 32 3.21 14.31 -9.69
C ASN A 32 4.27 15.18 -8.98
N LYS A 33 5.55 14.76 -9.02
CA LYS A 33 6.68 15.40 -8.33
C LYS A 33 6.59 15.40 -6.80
N VAL A 34 5.67 14.64 -6.22
CA VAL A 34 5.52 14.45 -4.77
C VAL A 34 5.99 13.05 -4.40
N LYS A 35 6.68 12.94 -3.26
CA LYS A 35 7.13 11.67 -2.67
C LYS A 35 6.21 11.26 -1.52
N PHE A 36 5.78 10.01 -1.51
CA PHE A 36 4.93 9.39 -0.50
C PHE A 36 5.70 8.25 0.18
N ILE A 37 5.59 8.15 1.49
CA ILE A 37 6.18 7.03 2.23
C ILE A 37 5.36 5.77 1.94
N VAL A 38 6.02 4.70 1.51
CA VAL A 38 5.39 3.39 1.37
C VAL A 38 5.36 2.70 2.73
N LEU A 39 4.18 2.28 3.16
CA LEU A 39 3.95 1.61 4.44
C LEU A 39 4.04 0.09 4.29
N ASP A 40 3.48 -0.43 3.20
CA ASP A 40 3.60 -1.84 2.81
C ASP A 40 3.58 -2.01 1.28
N LEU A 41 4.20 -3.10 0.82
CA LEU A 41 4.30 -3.47 -0.59
C LEU A 41 3.93 -4.94 -0.77
N SER A 42 3.28 -5.25 -1.89
CA SER A 42 3.09 -6.61 -2.41
C SER A 42 3.29 -6.61 -3.91
N GLU A 43 3.33 -7.78 -4.52
CA GLU A 43 3.40 -7.93 -5.98
C GLU A 43 2.23 -7.22 -6.69
N ALA A 44 1.05 -7.21 -6.06
CA ALA A 44 -0.17 -6.65 -6.63
C ALA A 44 -0.50 -5.21 -6.18
N GLY A 45 0.32 -4.58 -5.34
CA GLY A 45 -0.01 -3.22 -4.91
C GLY A 45 0.82 -2.63 -3.78
N ILE A 46 0.62 -1.33 -3.58
CA ILE A 46 1.36 -0.46 -2.67
C ILE A 46 0.36 0.18 -1.71
N LYS A 47 0.69 0.22 -0.41
CA LYS A 47 0.06 1.12 0.55
C LYS A 47 1.03 2.27 0.85
N PHE A 48 0.57 3.51 0.70
CA PHE A 48 1.39 4.69 0.97
C PHE A 48 0.60 5.72 1.80
N SER A 49 1.34 6.58 2.51
CA SER A 49 0.75 7.69 3.26
C SER A 49 0.72 8.96 2.39
N PRO A 50 -0.44 9.59 2.18
CA PRO A 50 -0.54 10.91 1.57
C PRO A 50 0.15 11.96 2.45
N LYS A 51 0.56 13.08 1.84
CA LYS A 51 0.99 14.28 2.59
C LYS A 51 -0.22 15.09 3.02
N LYS A 52 -0.07 15.87 4.10
CA LYS A 52 -1.10 16.80 4.58
C LYS A 52 -1.66 17.66 3.44
N GLY A 53 -2.99 17.73 3.34
CA GLY A 53 -3.70 18.47 2.29
C GLY A 53 -3.77 17.78 0.93
N MET A 54 -3.21 16.57 0.76
CA MET A 54 -3.39 15.77 -0.44
C MET A 54 -4.51 14.75 -0.22
N THR A 55 -5.45 14.70 -1.17
CA THR A 55 -6.57 13.75 -1.16
C THR A 55 -6.50 12.89 -2.42
N PHE A 56 -6.82 11.62 -2.27
CA PHE A 56 -7.02 10.68 -3.36
C PHE A 56 -8.45 10.17 -3.31
N LEU A 57 -9.02 9.82 -4.46
CA LEU A 57 -10.34 9.20 -4.55
C LEU A 57 -10.19 7.74 -4.96
N GLU A 58 -11.10 6.89 -4.48
CA GLU A 58 -11.19 5.53 -4.97
C GLU A 58 -11.49 5.52 -6.47
N ASN A 59 -10.86 4.60 -7.20
CA ASN A 59 -10.85 4.45 -8.65
C ASN A 59 -10.05 5.52 -9.42
N ASP A 60 -9.34 6.43 -8.74
CA ASP A 60 -8.40 7.32 -9.42
C ASP A 60 -7.29 6.51 -10.10
N ASN A 61 -7.01 6.82 -11.37
CA ASN A 61 -5.84 6.31 -12.07
C ASN A 61 -4.60 7.02 -11.54
N ILE A 62 -3.58 6.25 -11.16
CA ILE A 62 -2.33 6.78 -10.66
C ILE A 62 -1.15 6.15 -11.38
N SER A 63 -0.18 6.99 -11.73
CA SER A 63 1.07 6.57 -12.33
C SER A 63 2.23 7.28 -11.67
N GLY A 64 3.32 6.55 -11.45
CA GLY A 64 4.49 7.09 -10.79
C GLY A 64 5.64 6.11 -10.77
N LYS A 65 6.56 6.34 -9.84
CA LYS A 65 7.78 5.56 -9.70
C LYS A 65 7.97 5.11 -8.27
N LEU A 66 8.14 3.82 -8.05
CA LEU A 66 8.55 3.27 -6.76
C LEU A 66 10.09 3.27 -6.71
N VAL A 67 10.66 3.94 -5.71
CA VAL A 67 12.11 4.10 -5.55
C VAL A 67 12.54 3.44 -4.24
N PHE A 68 13.44 2.47 -4.35
CA PHE A 68 13.98 1.73 -3.21
C PHE A 68 15.23 2.43 -2.65
N PRO A 69 15.42 2.46 -1.32
CA PRO A 69 16.61 3.07 -0.73
C PRO A 69 17.87 2.26 -1.06
N ASP A 70 19.04 2.83 -0.71
CA ASP A 70 20.36 2.21 -0.86
C ASP A 70 20.73 1.81 -2.29
N LYS A 71 20.28 2.60 -3.27
CA LYS A 71 20.54 2.40 -4.70
C LYS A 71 20.07 1.03 -5.22
N ARG A 72 19.09 0.40 -4.55
CA ARG A 72 18.45 -0.85 -4.98
C ARG A 72 17.60 -0.70 -6.25
N GLY A 73 17.50 0.52 -6.78
CA GLY A 73 16.85 0.83 -8.04
C GLY A 73 15.44 1.34 -7.86
N SER A 74 14.68 1.25 -8.94
CA SER A 74 13.34 1.81 -9.02
C SER A 74 12.53 1.13 -10.12
N MET A 75 11.20 1.19 -10.00
CA MET A 75 10.28 0.68 -11.02
C MET A 75 9.16 1.66 -11.30
N GLU A 76 8.66 1.67 -12.53
CA GLU A 76 7.42 2.37 -12.86
C GLU A 76 6.22 1.61 -12.30
N VAL A 77 5.23 2.36 -11.82
CA VAL A 77 3.99 1.82 -11.27
C VAL A 77 2.82 2.55 -11.92
N LYS A 78 1.84 1.78 -12.40
CA LYS A 78 0.57 2.28 -12.92
C LYS A 78 -0.53 1.44 -12.29
N GLY A 79 -1.59 2.07 -11.80
CA GLY A 79 -2.68 1.35 -11.16
C GLY A 79 -3.85 2.27 -10.82
N ILE A 80 -4.78 1.74 -10.04
CA ILE A 80 -5.95 2.46 -9.54
C ILE A 80 -5.93 2.50 -8.01
N ILE A 81 -6.44 3.59 -7.42
CA ILE A 81 -6.63 3.66 -5.97
C ILE A 81 -7.82 2.77 -5.57
N ILE A 82 -7.54 1.64 -4.92
CA ILE A 82 -8.58 0.66 -4.54
C ILE A 82 -9.27 0.96 -3.21
N ARG A 83 -8.67 1.81 -2.35
CA ARG A 83 -9.18 2.13 -1.02
C ARG A 83 -8.51 3.38 -0.47
N VAL A 84 -9.28 4.23 0.20
CA VAL A 84 -8.78 5.39 0.97
C VAL A 84 -9.28 5.28 2.41
N THR A 85 -8.39 5.39 3.39
CA THR A 85 -8.74 5.30 4.82
C THR A 85 -8.77 6.69 5.48
N PRO A 86 -9.83 7.05 6.23
CA PRO A 86 -9.99 8.39 6.82
C PRO A 86 -8.89 8.80 7.79
N SER A 87 -8.22 7.83 8.43
CA SER A 87 -7.10 8.07 9.34
C SER A 87 -5.85 8.62 8.64
N ASP A 88 -5.84 8.73 7.31
CA ASP A 88 -4.74 9.27 6.52
C ASP A 88 -5.01 10.70 6.00
N VAL A 89 -6.10 11.35 6.43
CA VAL A 89 -6.38 12.76 6.10
C VAL A 89 -5.90 13.65 7.26
N ALA A 90 -4.71 14.25 7.10
CA ALA A 90 -4.16 15.23 8.03
C ALA A 90 -4.58 16.67 7.72
#